data_AF-A0A1U7IY85-F1
#
_entry.id   AF-A0A1U7IY85-F1
#
_cell.length_a   1.000
_cell.length_b   1.000
_cell.length_c   1.000
_cell.angle_alpha   90.00
_cell.angle_beta   90.00
_cell.angle_gamma   90.00
#
_symmetry.space_group_name_H-M   'P 1'
#
loop_
_entity.id
_entity.type
_entity.pdbx_description
1 polymer ?
#
loop_
_entity_poly.entity_id
_entity_poly.type
_entity_poly.pdbx_seq_one_letter_code
_entity_poly.pdbx_strand_id
1 'polypeptide(L)'
;MRTWFYSNYEDPVESTPYESAEGGYIYIWGGPYDPEEEIQDEFGGLIPDEVIEELVRELRDISWEWTRHPEYDDIDDYFFESIAQTTEHYESFNEAINNVEHLLTPDTIDLKKKYLLRLLYVNVITILETYLSDFFISAVGNDKSLLRRFVETTPEFKSEKISVSEVFKAVEEIEKKARSYLTDVVWHHLSKVKPIFKDTLDIEFPTNMGILFKAVLVRHDLVHRNGKKKDGGEHDISVETITELIKEAKEFVSHIDKQWTERLKSNNCGAAD
;
A
#
# COMPACT_ATOMS: atom_id res chain seq x y z
N MET A 1 -23.56 10.76 -13.15
CA MET A 1 -24.37 9.60 -12.72
C MET A 1 -23.91 8.30 -13.35
N ARG A 2 -24.22 7.96 -14.62
CA ARG A 2 -23.85 6.65 -15.19
C ARG A 2 -22.37 6.27 -15.05
N THR A 3 -21.47 7.15 -15.50
CA THR A 3 -20.02 6.91 -15.38
C THR A 3 -19.59 6.72 -13.94
N TRP A 4 -20.14 7.51 -13.01
CA TRP A 4 -19.89 7.31 -11.59
C TRP A 4 -20.37 5.93 -11.15
N PHE A 5 -21.62 5.53 -11.45
CA PHE A 5 -22.18 4.25 -11.02
C PHE A 5 -21.30 3.07 -11.45
N TYR A 6 -20.88 3.01 -12.72
CA TYR A 6 -19.99 1.95 -13.21
C TYR A 6 -18.54 2.03 -12.70
N SER A 7 -18.09 3.19 -12.23
CA SER A 7 -16.81 3.28 -11.52
C SER A 7 -16.92 2.77 -10.07
N ASN A 8 -18.12 2.66 -9.52
CA ASN A 8 -18.38 2.32 -8.12
C ASN A 8 -18.92 0.90 -7.92
N TYR A 9 -19.73 0.44 -8.86
CA TYR A 9 -20.47 -0.83 -8.81
C TYR A 9 -20.33 -1.57 -10.13
N GLU A 10 -20.48 -2.88 -10.06
CA GLU A 10 -20.54 -3.76 -11.22
C GLU A 10 -21.60 -4.85 -11.04
N ASP A 11 -21.94 -5.49 -12.16
CA ASP A 11 -22.83 -6.65 -12.13
C ASP A 11 -22.11 -7.80 -11.39
N PRO A 12 -22.74 -8.41 -10.36
CA PRO A 12 -22.14 -9.51 -9.61
C PRO A 12 -21.63 -10.65 -10.48
N VAL A 13 -22.20 -10.87 -11.68
CA VAL A 13 -21.74 -11.91 -12.61
C VAL A 13 -20.27 -11.76 -13.03
N GLU A 14 -19.72 -10.55 -12.99
CA GLU A 14 -18.38 -10.26 -13.50
C GLU A 14 -17.27 -10.73 -12.56
N SER A 15 -17.35 -10.43 -11.25
CA SER A 15 -16.29 -10.78 -10.29
C SER A 15 -16.76 -11.51 -9.02
N THR A 16 -18.06 -11.71 -8.84
CA THR A 16 -18.60 -12.24 -7.59
C THR A 16 -18.75 -13.76 -7.67
N PRO A 17 -18.15 -14.55 -6.77
CA PRO A 17 -18.32 -16.00 -6.74
C PRO A 17 -19.80 -16.39 -6.62
N TYR A 18 -20.24 -17.39 -7.38
CA TYR A 18 -21.62 -17.90 -7.35
C TYR A 18 -21.70 -19.28 -6.68
N GLU A 19 -22.56 -19.42 -5.66
CA GLU A 19 -22.82 -20.70 -5.01
C GLU A 19 -24.08 -21.37 -5.57
N SER A 20 -23.84 -22.45 -6.31
CA SER A 20 -24.90 -23.19 -7.02
C SER A 20 -25.87 -23.95 -6.10
N ALA A 21 -25.44 -24.32 -4.89
CA ALA A 21 -26.28 -25.10 -3.96
C ALA A 21 -27.39 -24.25 -3.32
N GLU A 22 -27.10 -22.99 -3.00
CA GLU A 22 -28.04 -22.03 -2.41
C GLU A 22 -28.65 -21.08 -3.45
N GLY A 23 -28.02 -20.98 -4.63
CA GLY A 23 -28.55 -20.23 -5.78
C GLY A 23 -28.37 -18.72 -5.64
N GLY A 24 -27.15 -18.25 -5.36
CA GLY A 24 -26.86 -16.83 -5.21
C GLY A 24 -25.38 -16.46 -5.33
N TYR A 25 -25.14 -15.16 -5.50
CA TYR A 25 -23.80 -14.57 -5.47
C TYR A 25 -23.31 -14.36 -4.03
N ILE A 26 -22.01 -14.51 -3.81
CA ILE A 26 -21.33 -14.24 -2.54
C ILE A 26 -20.64 -12.88 -2.66
N TYR A 27 -21.28 -11.82 -2.17
CA TYR A 27 -20.83 -10.42 -2.26
C TYR A 27 -19.56 -10.12 -1.44
N ILE A 28 -18.42 -10.68 -1.86
CA ILE A 28 -17.12 -10.53 -1.19
C ILE A 28 -16.56 -9.09 -1.23
N TRP A 29 -17.08 -8.26 -2.14
CA TRP A 29 -16.70 -6.85 -2.30
C TRP A 29 -17.74 -5.88 -1.72
N GLY A 30 -18.79 -6.40 -1.07
CA GLY A 30 -19.92 -5.62 -0.54
C GLY A 30 -21.15 -5.68 -1.45
N GLY A 31 -22.33 -5.45 -0.85
CA GLY A 31 -23.64 -5.58 -1.48
C GLY A 31 -24.52 -6.66 -0.80
N PRO A 32 -25.64 -7.05 -1.42
CA PRO A 32 -26.19 -6.50 -2.66
C PRO A 32 -26.61 -5.03 -2.48
N TYR A 33 -26.28 -4.19 -3.45
CA TYR A 33 -26.69 -2.79 -3.51
C TYR A 33 -27.86 -2.60 -4.48
N ASP A 34 -28.83 -1.76 -4.11
CA ASP A 34 -29.90 -1.33 -5.00
C ASP A 34 -29.47 -0.07 -5.77
N PRO A 35 -29.46 -0.08 -7.12
CA PRO A 35 -29.01 1.07 -7.90
C PRO A 35 -29.85 2.34 -7.66
N GLU A 36 -31.11 2.21 -7.25
CA GLU A 36 -31.98 3.33 -6.90
C GLU A 36 -31.52 4.02 -5.63
N GLU A 37 -31.21 3.26 -4.58
CA GLU A 37 -30.75 3.78 -3.28
C GLU A 37 -29.40 4.50 -3.45
N GLU A 38 -28.42 3.84 -4.09
CA GLU A 38 -27.07 4.39 -4.23
C GLU A 38 -27.03 5.68 -5.09
N ILE A 39 -27.84 5.76 -6.15
CA ILE A 39 -27.91 6.96 -7.00
C ILE A 39 -28.67 8.09 -6.31
N GLN A 40 -29.74 7.77 -5.58
CA GLN A 40 -30.48 8.78 -4.81
C GLN A 40 -29.67 9.34 -3.66
N ASP A 41 -28.87 8.52 -2.97
CA ASP A 41 -28.01 8.98 -1.88
C ASP A 41 -26.94 9.97 -2.38
N GLU A 42 -26.33 9.71 -3.55
CA GLU A 42 -25.26 10.57 -4.10
C GLU A 42 -25.80 11.80 -4.85
N PHE A 43 -26.88 11.65 -5.62
CA PHE A 43 -27.36 12.70 -6.55
C PHE A 43 -28.73 13.28 -6.19
N GLY A 44 -29.40 12.75 -5.17
CA GLY A 44 -30.71 13.18 -4.73
C GLY A 44 -30.74 14.67 -4.37
N GLY A 45 -31.73 15.39 -4.89
CA GLY A 45 -31.87 16.83 -4.69
C GLY A 45 -30.88 17.70 -5.48
N LEU A 46 -29.89 17.12 -6.16
CA LEU A 46 -28.99 17.79 -7.10
C LEU A 46 -29.45 17.64 -8.55
N ILE A 47 -30.03 16.49 -8.88
CA ILE A 47 -30.50 16.12 -10.22
C ILE A 47 -32.01 15.85 -10.16
N PRO A 48 -32.79 16.24 -11.19
CA PRO A 48 -34.23 15.92 -11.23
C PRO A 48 -34.49 14.41 -11.17
N ASP A 49 -35.48 14.03 -10.35
CA ASP A 49 -35.83 12.62 -10.10
C ASP A 49 -36.14 11.84 -11.38
N GLU A 50 -36.77 12.48 -12.36
CA GLU A 50 -37.09 11.88 -13.67
C GLU A 50 -35.84 11.33 -14.38
N VAL A 51 -34.70 12.01 -14.24
CA VAL A 51 -33.42 11.61 -14.86
C VAL A 51 -32.74 10.49 -14.05
N ILE A 52 -32.91 10.50 -12.73
CA ILE A 52 -32.44 9.42 -11.85
C ILE A 52 -33.23 8.14 -12.16
N GLU A 53 -34.57 8.24 -12.20
CA GLU A 53 -35.46 7.13 -12.53
C GLU A 53 -35.15 6.50 -13.90
N GLU A 54 -34.84 7.32 -14.91
CA GLU A 54 -34.44 6.82 -16.23
C GLU A 54 -33.19 5.95 -16.15
N LEU A 55 -32.14 6.42 -15.47
CA LEU A 55 -30.90 5.66 -15.30
C LEU A 55 -31.10 4.39 -14.45
N VAL A 56 -31.85 4.48 -13.36
CA VAL A 56 -32.14 3.35 -12.47
C VAL A 56 -32.87 2.23 -13.24
N ARG A 57 -33.84 2.58 -14.09
CA ARG A 57 -34.53 1.59 -14.94
C ARG A 57 -33.56 0.87 -15.86
N GLU A 58 -32.67 1.62 -16.51
CA GLU A 58 -31.66 1.01 -17.38
C GLU A 58 -30.69 0.09 -16.62
N LEU A 59 -30.31 0.43 -15.39
CA LEU A 59 -29.44 -0.40 -14.56
C LEU A 59 -30.16 -1.67 -14.08
N ARG A 60 -31.44 -1.57 -13.70
CA ARG A 60 -32.25 -2.73 -13.29
C ARG A 60 -32.54 -3.70 -14.44
N ASP A 61 -32.54 -3.22 -15.68
CA ASP A 61 -32.62 -4.08 -16.87
C ASP A 61 -31.35 -4.94 -17.07
N ILE A 62 -30.21 -4.52 -16.50
CA ILE A 62 -28.93 -5.26 -16.54
C ILE A 62 -28.87 -6.23 -15.36
N SER A 63 -28.95 -5.72 -14.13
CA SER A 63 -28.96 -6.51 -12.91
C SER A 63 -29.86 -5.89 -11.85
N TRP A 64 -30.53 -6.76 -11.09
CA TRP A 64 -31.38 -6.36 -9.97
C TRP A 64 -30.60 -5.96 -8.72
N GLU A 65 -29.42 -6.56 -8.54
CA GLU A 65 -28.55 -6.36 -7.38
C GLU A 65 -27.13 -6.15 -7.87
N TRP A 66 -26.42 -5.19 -7.27
CA TRP A 66 -25.08 -4.81 -7.68
C TRP A 66 -24.06 -5.12 -6.58
N THR A 67 -22.83 -5.44 -6.98
CA THR A 67 -21.70 -5.55 -6.06
C THR A 67 -20.85 -4.28 -6.17
N ARG A 68 -20.08 -3.97 -5.13
CA ARG A 68 -19.04 -2.94 -5.26
C ARG A 68 -18.02 -3.39 -6.31
N HIS A 69 -17.56 -2.45 -7.12
CA HIS A 69 -16.50 -2.73 -8.10
C HIS A 69 -15.23 -3.14 -7.33
N PRO A 70 -14.52 -4.22 -7.69
CA PRO A 70 -13.35 -4.73 -6.96
C PRO A 70 -12.22 -3.71 -6.84
N GLU A 71 -12.12 -2.79 -7.80
CA GLU A 71 -11.16 -1.68 -7.81
C GLU A 71 -11.71 -0.41 -7.11
N TYR A 72 -12.90 -0.47 -6.50
CA TYR A 72 -13.47 0.64 -5.74
C TYR A 72 -12.95 0.65 -4.31
N ASP A 73 -11.81 1.32 -4.13
CA ASP A 73 -11.01 1.13 -2.94
C ASP A 73 -11.12 2.28 -1.92
N ASP A 74 -12.26 2.37 -1.23
CA ASP A 74 -12.38 3.19 -0.01
C ASP A 74 -11.42 2.72 1.10
N ILE A 75 -11.00 1.45 1.06
CA ILE A 75 -10.09 0.86 2.05
C ILE A 75 -8.69 1.44 1.84
N ASP A 76 -8.24 1.52 0.60
CA ASP A 76 -6.99 2.18 0.24
C ASP A 76 -7.01 3.67 0.58
N ASP A 77 -8.12 4.37 0.36
CA ASP A 77 -8.24 5.78 0.74
C ASP A 77 -8.17 5.97 2.26
N TYR A 78 -8.89 5.17 3.05
CA TYR A 78 -8.80 5.19 4.52
C TYR A 78 -7.40 4.82 5.03
N PHE A 79 -6.81 3.76 4.46
CA PHE A 79 -5.47 3.30 4.81
C PHE A 79 -4.43 4.37 4.52
N PHE A 80 -4.48 4.98 3.33
CA PHE A 80 -3.62 6.08 2.93
C PHE A 80 -3.78 7.28 3.88
N GLU A 81 -5.01 7.68 4.21
CA GLU A 81 -5.27 8.77 5.14
C GLU A 81 -4.71 8.49 6.54
N SER A 82 -4.87 7.27 7.04
CA SER A 82 -4.35 6.86 8.35
C SER A 82 -2.82 6.95 8.42
N ILE A 83 -2.15 6.52 7.36
CA ILE A 83 -0.70 6.60 7.23
C ILE A 83 -0.24 8.05 7.07
N ALA A 84 -0.93 8.82 6.22
CA ALA A 84 -0.55 10.20 5.95
C ALA A 84 -0.62 11.07 7.21
N GLN A 85 -1.54 10.79 8.13
CA GLN A 85 -1.63 11.49 9.41
C GLN A 85 -0.56 11.06 10.42
N THR A 86 0.12 9.95 10.19
CA THR A 86 1.18 9.45 11.06
C THR A 86 2.49 10.18 10.75
N THR A 87 3.20 10.63 11.79
CA THR A 87 4.46 11.37 11.69
C THR A 87 5.62 10.72 12.46
N GLU A 88 5.32 9.74 13.32
CA GLU A 88 6.27 9.08 14.24
C GLU A 88 6.83 7.76 13.66
N HIS A 89 6.96 7.65 12.34
CA HIS A 89 7.38 6.43 11.63
C HIS A 89 8.67 5.80 12.18
N TYR A 90 9.67 6.64 12.45
CA TYR A 90 10.95 6.21 13.00
C TYR A 90 10.81 5.66 14.42
N GLU A 91 9.93 6.25 15.25
CA GLU A 91 9.68 5.79 16.61
C GLU A 91 8.90 4.47 16.60
N SER A 92 7.86 4.36 15.77
CA SER A 92 7.10 3.12 15.56
C SER A 92 7.98 1.98 15.07
N PHE A 93 8.90 2.25 14.13
CA PHE A 93 9.92 1.27 13.70
C PHE A 93 10.78 0.80 14.87
N ASN A 94 11.33 1.73 15.66
CA ASN A 94 12.20 1.39 16.78
C ASN A 94 11.47 0.61 17.89
N GLU A 95 10.22 0.98 18.21
CA GLU A 95 9.38 0.23 19.16
C GLU A 95 9.15 -1.20 18.67
N ALA A 96 8.76 -1.37 17.41
CA ALA A 96 8.53 -2.68 16.83
C ALA A 96 9.80 -3.54 16.84
N ILE A 97 10.96 -2.97 16.50
CA ILE A 97 12.24 -3.67 16.57
C ILE A 97 12.61 -4.03 18.01
N ASN A 98 12.40 -3.15 18.98
CA ASN A 98 12.66 -3.46 20.38
C ASN A 98 11.81 -4.65 20.86
N ASN A 99 10.56 -4.75 20.40
CA ASN A 99 9.69 -5.90 20.67
C ASN A 99 10.27 -7.19 20.07
N VAL A 100 10.80 -7.16 18.84
CA VAL A 100 11.51 -8.30 18.24
C VAL A 100 12.74 -8.68 19.09
N GLU A 101 13.54 -7.70 19.50
CA GLU A 101 14.73 -7.93 20.35
C GLU A 101 14.36 -8.60 21.68
N HIS A 102 13.26 -8.17 22.31
CA HIS A 102 12.74 -8.83 23.51
C HIS A 102 12.30 -10.28 23.23
N LEU A 103 11.64 -10.55 22.10
CA LEU A 103 11.20 -11.90 21.73
C LEU A 103 12.34 -12.83 21.30
N LEU A 104 13.57 -12.33 21.10
CA LEU A 104 14.76 -13.15 20.88
C LEU A 104 15.33 -13.78 22.15
N THR A 105 14.84 -13.40 23.33
CA THR A 105 15.37 -13.88 24.63
C THR A 105 14.83 -15.21 25.21
N PRO A 106 13.90 -15.99 24.61
CA PRO A 106 13.24 -17.05 25.38
C PRO A 106 14.02 -18.38 25.47
N ASP A 107 14.00 -18.93 26.69
CA ASP A 107 14.27 -20.34 27.01
C ASP A 107 13.12 -21.22 26.45
N THR A 108 13.27 -21.68 25.21
CA THR A 108 12.29 -22.55 24.53
C THR A 108 12.94 -23.84 24.04
N ILE A 109 12.11 -24.89 23.90
CA ILE A 109 12.53 -26.17 23.31
C ILE A 109 12.90 -25.96 21.84
N ASP A 110 13.98 -26.61 21.39
CA ASP A 110 14.68 -26.39 20.12
C ASP A 110 13.79 -26.31 18.86
N LEU A 111 12.82 -27.22 18.71
CA LEU A 111 11.91 -27.20 17.54
C LEU A 111 10.98 -25.99 17.51
N LYS A 112 10.46 -25.54 18.66
CA LYS A 112 9.61 -24.34 18.73
C LYS A 112 10.44 -23.07 18.52
N LYS A 113 11.68 -23.08 19.02
CA LYS A 113 12.66 -22.00 18.82
C LYS A 113 12.92 -21.76 17.34
N LYS A 114 13.11 -22.81 16.54
CA LYS A 114 13.31 -22.69 15.09
C LYS A 114 12.19 -21.93 14.36
N TYR A 115 10.93 -22.28 14.62
CA TYR A 115 9.79 -21.59 13.97
C TYR A 115 9.64 -20.15 14.47
N LEU A 116 9.85 -19.91 15.76
CA LEU A 116 9.85 -18.55 16.31
C LEU A 116 10.91 -17.68 15.62
N LEU A 117 12.15 -18.16 15.49
CA LEU A 117 13.22 -17.41 14.83
C LEU A 117 12.89 -17.08 13.37
N ARG A 118 12.24 -18.01 12.64
CA ARG A 118 11.76 -17.74 11.27
C ARG A 118 10.71 -16.64 11.23
N LEU A 119 9.74 -16.66 12.16
CA LEU A 119 8.71 -15.63 12.25
C LEU A 119 9.30 -14.26 12.61
N LEU A 120 10.22 -14.21 13.57
CA LEU A 120 10.91 -12.99 13.96
C LEU A 120 11.76 -12.43 12.82
N TYR A 121 12.45 -13.28 12.05
CA TYR A 121 13.19 -12.87 10.86
C TYR A 121 12.27 -12.21 9.82
N VAL A 122 11.13 -12.83 9.50
CA VAL A 122 10.14 -12.27 8.59
C VAL A 122 9.62 -10.94 9.13
N ASN A 123 9.36 -10.87 10.44
CA ASN A 123 8.82 -9.67 11.07
C ASN A 123 9.78 -8.48 10.99
N VAL A 124 11.09 -8.66 11.10
CA VAL A 124 12.06 -7.56 10.87
C VAL A 124 11.93 -6.96 9.46
N ILE A 125 11.76 -7.80 8.45
CA ILE A 125 11.54 -7.32 7.06
C ILE A 125 10.17 -6.64 6.93
N THR A 126 9.12 -7.17 7.55
CA THR A 126 7.80 -6.53 7.57
C THR A 126 7.87 -5.15 8.22
N ILE A 127 8.54 -5.02 9.37
CA ILE A 127 8.72 -3.74 10.07
C ILE A 127 9.48 -2.73 9.19
N LEU A 128 10.52 -3.19 8.47
CA LEU A 128 11.24 -2.33 7.52
C LEU A 128 10.34 -1.90 6.34
N GLU A 129 9.56 -2.82 5.79
CA GLU A 129 8.61 -2.55 4.71
C GLU A 129 7.55 -1.53 5.13
N THR A 130 6.94 -1.70 6.30
CA THR A 130 6.00 -0.74 6.88
C THR A 130 6.64 0.63 7.09
N TYR A 131 7.86 0.69 7.62
CA TYR A 131 8.55 1.99 7.74
C TYR A 131 8.71 2.68 6.37
N LEU A 132 9.14 1.94 5.34
CA LEU A 132 9.35 2.51 4.01
C LEU A 132 8.04 2.99 3.37
N SER A 133 6.96 2.19 3.48
CA SER A 133 5.65 2.58 2.98
C SER A 133 5.14 3.81 3.69
N ASP A 134 5.13 3.77 5.02
CA ASP A 134 4.40 4.74 5.81
C ASP A 134 5.09 6.10 5.75
N PHE A 135 6.42 6.09 5.84
CA PHE A 135 7.24 7.28 5.66
C PHE A 135 7.03 7.92 4.29
N PHE A 136 7.05 7.13 3.21
CA PHE A 136 6.94 7.68 1.86
C PHE A 136 5.53 8.21 1.57
N ILE A 137 4.50 7.43 1.94
CA ILE A 137 3.09 7.81 1.80
C ILE A 137 2.81 9.09 2.61
N SER A 138 3.29 9.18 3.85
CA SER A 138 3.14 10.39 4.66
C SER A 138 3.88 11.58 4.07
N ALA A 139 5.10 11.42 3.56
CA ALA A 139 5.84 12.50 2.92
C ALA A 139 5.11 13.03 1.67
N VAL A 140 4.61 12.15 0.81
CA VAL A 140 3.90 12.52 -0.43
C VAL A 140 2.50 13.06 -0.14
N GLY A 141 1.75 12.43 0.75
CA GLY A 141 0.38 12.79 1.10
C GLY A 141 0.26 14.17 1.76
N ASN A 142 1.31 14.62 2.47
CA ASN A 142 1.31 15.91 3.16
C ASN A 142 1.95 17.07 2.37
N ASP A 143 2.52 16.82 1.18
CA ASP A 143 3.20 17.84 0.38
C ASP A 143 2.85 17.71 -1.11
N LYS A 144 2.02 18.65 -1.60
CA LYS A 144 1.59 18.71 -3.01
C LYS A 144 2.76 18.80 -3.99
N SER A 145 3.88 19.40 -3.59
CA SER A 145 5.08 19.47 -4.44
C SER A 145 5.74 18.10 -4.58
N LEU A 146 5.75 17.30 -3.52
CA LEU A 146 6.23 15.92 -3.53
C LEU A 146 5.28 15.00 -4.30
N LEU A 147 3.97 15.14 -4.14
CA LEU A 147 2.97 14.43 -4.95
C LEU A 147 3.16 14.70 -6.44
N ARG A 148 3.32 15.97 -6.82
CA ARG A 148 3.59 16.33 -8.20
C ARG A 148 4.87 15.68 -8.71
N ARG A 149 5.95 15.77 -7.94
CA ARG A 149 7.25 15.19 -8.30
C ARG A 149 7.18 13.67 -8.43
N PHE A 150 6.41 13.00 -7.56
CA PHE A 150 6.14 11.57 -7.64
C PHE A 150 5.45 11.18 -8.95
N VAL A 151 4.36 11.87 -9.29
CA VAL A 151 3.62 11.67 -10.54
C VAL A 151 4.51 11.92 -11.76
N GLU A 152 5.29 13.00 -11.75
CA GLU A 152 6.16 13.38 -12.86
C GLU A 152 7.38 12.47 -13.02
N THR A 153 7.74 11.65 -12.02
CA THR A 153 8.95 10.82 -12.04
C THR A 153 8.66 9.33 -12.22
N THR A 154 7.51 8.85 -11.75
CA THR A 154 7.11 7.44 -11.80
C THR A 154 6.81 6.98 -13.24
N PRO A 155 7.44 5.88 -13.73
CA PRO A 155 7.29 5.42 -15.11
C PRO A 155 5.85 5.15 -15.55
N GLU A 156 5.05 4.58 -14.66
CA GLU A 156 3.65 4.21 -14.90
C GLU A 156 2.82 5.45 -15.30
N PHE A 157 2.92 6.55 -14.55
CA PHE A 157 2.27 7.83 -14.88
C PHE A 157 2.88 8.54 -16.09
N LYS A 158 4.21 8.46 -16.28
CA LYS A 158 4.88 9.06 -17.46
C LYS A 158 4.40 8.48 -18.78
N SER A 159 4.01 7.22 -18.78
CA SER A 159 3.62 6.50 -19.99
C SER A 159 2.17 6.75 -20.42
N GLU A 160 1.34 7.27 -19.50
CA GLU A 160 -0.08 7.56 -19.74
C GLU A 160 -0.24 8.76 -20.70
N LYS A 161 -1.12 8.61 -21.70
CA LYS A 161 -1.44 9.66 -22.67
C LYS A 161 -2.89 10.08 -22.50
N ILE A 162 -3.12 11.37 -22.31
CA ILE A 162 -4.46 11.95 -22.17
C ILE A 162 -4.71 12.99 -23.27
N SER A 163 -5.97 13.14 -23.70
CA SER A 163 -6.37 14.20 -24.62
C SER A 163 -6.53 15.54 -23.88
N VAL A 164 -6.48 16.66 -24.60
CA VAL A 164 -6.69 18.00 -23.99
C VAL A 164 -8.08 18.11 -23.35
N SER A 165 -9.09 17.46 -23.93
CA SER A 165 -10.45 17.40 -23.38
C SER A 165 -10.55 16.69 -22.02
N GLU A 166 -9.60 15.83 -21.70
CA GLU A 166 -9.58 15.04 -20.45
C GLU A 166 -8.73 15.68 -19.35
N VAL A 167 -8.05 16.81 -19.63
CA VAL A 167 -7.10 17.41 -18.69
C VAL A 167 -7.72 17.73 -17.33
N PHE A 168 -8.93 18.32 -17.30
CA PHE A 168 -9.57 18.63 -16.03
C PHE A 168 -9.92 17.37 -15.23
N LYS A 169 -10.48 16.36 -15.90
CA LYS A 169 -10.76 15.06 -15.28
C LYS A 169 -9.47 14.41 -14.72
N ALA A 170 -8.39 14.44 -15.49
CA ALA A 170 -7.11 13.89 -15.06
C ALA A 170 -6.57 14.62 -13.82
N VAL A 171 -6.74 15.95 -13.73
CA VAL A 171 -6.34 16.73 -12.56
C VAL A 171 -7.21 16.38 -11.33
N GLU A 172 -8.49 16.12 -11.52
CA GLU A 172 -9.40 15.71 -10.43
C GLU A 172 -9.06 14.30 -9.89
N GLU A 173 -8.65 13.38 -10.77
CA GLU A 173 -8.39 11.98 -10.41
C GLU A 173 -6.93 11.67 -10.02
N ILE A 174 -5.98 12.56 -10.32
CA ILE A 174 -4.54 12.24 -10.21
C ILE A 174 -4.12 11.87 -8.79
N GLU A 175 -4.71 12.52 -7.79
CA GLU A 175 -4.38 12.25 -6.39
C GLU A 175 -4.85 10.84 -6.00
N LYS A 176 -6.09 10.47 -6.34
CA LYS A 176 -6.63 9.13 -6.11
C LYS A 176 -5.78 8.06 -6.83
N LYS A 177 -5.43 8.30 -8.10
CA LYS A 177 -4.55 7.40 -8.86
C LYS A 177 -3.17 7.24 -8.21
N ALA A 178 -2.58 8.32 -7.72
CA ALA A 178 -1.30 8.28 -7.04
C ALA A 178 -1.37 7.51 -5.71
N ARG A 179 -2.47 7.68 -4.95
CA ARG A 179 -2.72 6.98 -3.68
C ARG A 179 -2.85 5.46 -3.91
N SER A 180 -3.73 5.05 -4.80
CA SER A 180 -3.91 3.64 -5.17
C SER A 180 -2.63 3.00 -5.72
N TYR A 181 -1.84 3.73 -6.52
CA TYR A 181 -0.55 3.20 -6.93
C TYR A 181 0.39 2.95 -5.73
N LEU A 182 0.41 3.85 -4.74
CA LEU A 182 1.31 3.76 -3.59
C LEU A 182 0.95 2.63 -2.62
N THR A 183 -0.34 2.33 -2.46
CA THR A 183 -0.82 1.17 -1.66
C THR A 183 -0.42 -0.16 -2.31
N ASP A 184 -0.36 -0.21 -3.64
CA ASP A 184 0.05 -1.39 -4.41
C ASP A 184 1.58 -1.61 -4.50
N VAL A 185 2.40 -0.66 -4.06
CA VAL A 185 3.86 -0.81 -4.12
C VAL A 185 4.33 -1.94 -3.19
N VAL A 186 5.08 -2.89 -3.74
CA VAL A 186 5.78 -3.91 -2.94
C VAL A 186 7.05 -3.31 -2.32
N TRP A 187 6.95 -2.76 -1.11
CA TRP A 187 8.01 -1.93 -0.52
C TRP A 187 9.29 -2.70 -0.14
N HIS A 188 9.21 -4.02 0.07
CA HIS A 188 10.41 -4.85 0.23
C HIS A 188 11.19 -5.09 -1.08
N HIS A 189 10.68 -4.71 -2.25
CA HIS A 189 11.43 -4.72 -3.51
C HIS A 189 12.38 -3.51 -3.61
N LEU A 190 13.45 -3.53 -2.81
CA LEU A 190 14.36 -2.40 -2.62
C LEU A 190 14.98 -1.86 -3.93
N SER A 191 15.14 -2.68 -4.97
CA SER A 191 15.62 -2.22 -6.29
C SER A 191 14.62 -1.31 -7.02
N LYS A 192 13.31 -1.54 -6.85
CA LYS A 192 12.25 -0.67 -7.38
C LYS A 192 12.04 0.54 -6.48
N VAL A 193 12.12 0.35 -5.17
CA VAL A 193 11.86 1.42 -4.18
C VAL A 193 12.99 2.46 -4.13
N LYS A 194 14.26 2.04 -4.25
CA LYS A 194 15.42 2.95 -4.24
C LYS A 194 15.31 4.14 -5.22
N PRO A 195 15.02 3.94 -6.53
CA PRO A 195 14.85 5.05 -7.45
C PRO A 195 13.62 5.90 -7.12
N ILE A 196 12.53 5.32 -6.61
CA ILE A 196 11.32 6.08 -6.21
C ILE A 196 11.65 7.09 -5.08
N PHE A 197 12.38 6.65 -4.05
CA PHE A 197 12.85 7.51 -2.95
C PHE A 197 13.77 8.63 -3.45
N LYS A 198 14.72 8.31 -4.33
CA LYS A 198 15.63 9.30 -4.89
C LYS A 198 14.87 10.31 -5.74
N ASP A 199 14.08 9.84 -6.70
CA ASP A 199 13.44 10.69 -7.69
C ASP A 199 12.34 11.56 -7.08
N THR A 200 11.68 11.11 -6.01
CA THR A 200 10.60 11.86 -5.33
C THR A 200 11.08 12.66 -4.12
N LEU A 201 11.82 12.03 -3.20
CA LEU A 201 12.19 12.61 -1.91
C LEU A 201 13.61 13.15 -1.87
N ASP A 202 14.41 12.93 -2.91
CA ASP A 202 15.84 13.25 -2.94
C ASP A 202 16.63 12.54 -1.82
N ILE A 203 16.16 11.35 -1.43
CA ILE A 203 16.80 10.50 -0.42
C ILE A 203 17.53 9.37 -1.15
N GLU A 204 18.83 9.26 -0.92
CA GLU A 204 19.62 8.16 -1.47
C GLU A 204 19.72 7.01 -0.47
N PHE A 205 19.47 5.78 -0.92
CA PHE A 205 19.75 4.60 -0.11
C PHE A 205 21.25 4.32 -0.01
N PRO A 206 21.73 3.66 1.07
CA PRO A 206 23.12 3.27 1.22
C PRO A 206 23.67 2.51 0.00
N THR A 207 24.99 2.60 -0.21
CA THR A 207 25.67 1.90 -1.30
C THR A 207 25.83 0.41 -1.02
N ASN A 208 26.03 0.03 0.24
CA ASN A 208 26.13 -1.36 0.66
C ASN A 208 24.80 -1.83 1.27
N MET A 209 24.01 -2.56 0.48
CA MET A 209 22.69 -3.10 0.88
C MET A 209 22.65 -4.63 0.72
N GLY A 210 23.81 -5.28 0.54
CA GLY A 210 23.90 -6.68 0.14
C GLY A 210 23.24 -7.64 1.14
N ILE A 211 23.27 -7.32 2.44
CA ILE A 211 22.63 -8.12 3.48
C ILE A 211 21.11 -8.00 3.39
N LEU A 212 20.57 -6.78 3.28
CA LEU A 212 19.13 -6.55 3.14
C LEU A 212 18.54 -7.18 1.87
N PHE A 213 19.22 -7.08 0.72
CA PHE A 213 18.78 -7.76 -0.50
C PHE A 213 18.72 -9.28 -0.34
N LYS A 214 19.74 -9.88 0.29
CA LYS A 214 19.71 -11.32 0.62
C LYS A 214 18.59 -11.65 1.59
N ALA A 215 18.32 -10.78 2.56
CA ALA A 215 17.32 -11.00 3.57
C ALA A 215 15.89 -11.02 3.01
N VAL A 216 15.59 -10.19 2.02
CA VAL A 216 14.32 -10.23 1.27
C VAL A 216 14.12 -11.59 0.57
N LEU A 217 15.18 -12.15 -0.02
CA LEU A 217 15.13 -13.48 -0.64
C LEU A 217 14.89 -14.59 0.38
N VAL A 218 15.57 -14.53 1.53
CA VAL A 218 15.35 -15.47 2.64
C VAL A 218 13.92 -15.35 3.14
N ARG A 219 13.40 -14.14 3.36
CA ARG A 219 12.00 -13.88 3.75
C ARG A 219 11.01 -14.49 2.77
N HIS A 220 11.24 -14.37 1.46
CA HIS A 220 10.39 -15.00 0.45
C HIS A 220 10.31 -16.52 0.64
N ASP A 221 11.45 -17.20 0.85
CA ASP A 221 11.47 -18.63 1.10
C ASP A 221 10.84 -18.99 2.46
N LEU A 222 11.04 -18.18 3.51
CA LEU A 222 10.42 -18.40 4.82
C LEU A 222 8.89 -18.35 4.74
N VAL A 223 8.33 -17.37 4.02
CA VAL A 223 6.88 -17.17 3.89
C VAL A 223 6.26 -18.15 2.89
N HIS A 224 6.80 -18.26 1.67
CA HIS A 224 6.14 -18.99 0.59
C HIS A 224 6.59 -20.46 0.46
N ARG A 225 7.69 -20.84 1.11
CA ARG A 225 8.24 -22.21 1.07
C ARG A 225 8.44 -22.82 2.45
N ASN A 226 7.90 -22.19 3.50
CA ASN A 226 8.06 -22.59 4.89
C ASN A 226 9.55 -22.81 5.28
N GLY A 227 10.42 -21.96 4.73
CA GLY A 227 11.86 -21.97 4.94
C GLY A 227 12.65 -23.01 4.13
N LYS A 228 12.02 -23.69 3.18
CA LYS A 228 12.72 -24.54 2.20
C LYS A 228 13.27 -23.72 1.04
N LYS A 229 14.52 -23.98 0.68
CA LYS A 229 15.20 -23.43 -0.49
C LYS A 229 14.81 -24.19 -1.75
N LYS A 230 15.11 -23.60 -2.91
CA LYS A 230 14.87 -24.24 -4.23
C LYS A 230 15.68 -25.53 -4.44
N ASP A 231 16.83 -25.66 -3.79
CA ASP A 231 17.71 -26.83 -3.86
C ASP A 231 17.26 -27.98 -2.93
N GLY A 232 16.17 -27.81 -2.19
CA GLY A 232 15.65 -28.78 -1.22
C GLY A 232 16.25 -28.67 0.18
N GLY A 233 17.27 -27.83 0.37
CA GLY A 233 17.79 -27.49 1.70
C GLY A 233 16.82 -26.58 2.47
N GLU A 234 17.16 -26.28 3.73
CA GLU A 234 16.41 -25.33 4.55
C GLU A 234 17.27 -24.12 4.94
N HIS A 235 16.62 -22.99 5.17
CA HIS A 235 17.23 -21.87 5.88
C HIS A 235 17.33 -22.21 7.36
N ASP A 236 18.56 -22.07 7.88
CA ASP A 236 18.86 -22.13 9.30
C ASP A 236 18.97 -20.70 9.81
N ILE A 237 18.04 -20.31 10.68
CA ILE A 237 17.93 -18.95 11.20
C ILE A 237 18.32 -19.00 12.66
N SER A 238 19.39 -18.30 12.99
CA SER A 238 19.89 -18.18 14.37
C SER A 238 19.55 -16.82 14.97
N VAL A 239 19.74 -16.68 16.29
CA VAL A 239 19.59 -15.39 16.98
C VAL A 239 20.57 -14.37 16.38
N GLU A 240 21.82 -14.77 16.13
CA GLU A 240 22.86 -13.92 15.55
C GLU A 240 22.47 -13.41 14.16
N THR A 241 21.84 -14.28 13.36
CA THR A 241 21.34 -13.92 12.01
C THR A 241 20.27 -12.83 12.09
N ILE A 242 19.36 -12.91 13.06
CA ILE A 242 18.30 -11.91 13.24
C ILE A 242 18.89 -10.63 13.84
N THR A 243 19.82 -10.73 14.79
CA THR A 243 20.51 -9.56 15.36
C THR A 243 21.30 -8.79 14.30
N GLU A 244 21.98 -9.47 13.38
CA GLU A 244 22.63 -8.83 12.23
C GLU A 244 21.61 -8.13 11.33
N LEU A 245 20.49 -8.81 11.00
CA LEU A 245 19.43 -8.20 10.20
C LEU A 245 18.82 -6.96 10.87
N ILE A 246 18.56 -7.00 12.17
CA ILE A 246 18.05 -5.87 12.96
C ILE A 246 19.01 -4.68 12.88
N LYS A 247 20.32 -4.94 13.02
CA LYS A 247 21.34 -3.90 12.92
C LYS A 247 21.32 -3.24 11.55
N GLU A 248 21.31 -4.02 10.47
CA GLU A 248 21.27 -3.50 9.09
C GLU A 248 19.97 -2.71 8.82
N ALA A 249 18.83 -3.17 9.35
CA ALA A 249 17.56 -2.47 9.24
C ALA A 249 17.61 -1.12 9.99
N LYS A 250 18.11 -1.09 11.23
CA LYS A 250 18.29 0.13 12.03
C LYS A 250 19.21 1.14 11.35
N GLU A 251 20.35 0.68 10.81
CA GLU A 251 21.29 1.55 10.08
C GLU A 251 20.65 2.13 8.82
N PHE A 252 19.91 1.33 8.07
CA PHE A 252 19.23 1.77 6.86
C PHE A 252 18.13 2.81 7.16
N VAL A 253 17.27 2.54 8.14
CA VAL A 253 16.20 3.47 8.55
C VAL A 253 16.78 4.77 9.10
N SER A 254 17.82 4.71 9.93
CA SER A 254 18.51 5.90 10.44
C SER A 254 19.13 6.75 9.32
N HIS A 255 19.65 6.10 8.27
CA HIS A 255 20.21 6.78 7.10
C HIS A 255 19.14 7.56 6.30
N ILE A 256 17.92 7.02 6.19
CA ILE A 256 16.78 7.71 5.57
C ILE A 256 16.33 8.88 6.45
N ASP A 257 16.08 8.61 7.72
CA ASP A 257 15.56 9.59 8.69
C ASP A 257 16.46 10.82 8.84
N LYS A 258 17.78 10.59 8.84
CA LYS A 258 18.77 11.67 8.89
C LYS A 258 18.68 12.60 7.68
N GLN A 259 18.63 12.06 6.46
CA GLN A 259 18.50 12.87 5.24
C GLN A 259 17.20 13.67 5.24
N TRP A 260 16.10 13.05 5.66
CA TRP A 260 14.81 13.72 5.76
C TRP A 260 14.82 14.87 6.76
N THR A 261 15.36 14.64 7.96
CA THR A 261 15.49 15.68 8.99
C THR A 261 16.36 16.84 8.54
N GLU A 262 17.46 16.57 7.82
CA GLU A 262 18.33 17.60 7.23
C GLU A 262 17.57 18.44 6.18
N ARG A 263 16.81 17.79 5.30
CA ARG A 263 15.94 18.46 4.32
C ARG A 263 14.92 19.39 4.98
N LEU A 264 14.22 18.94 6.02
CA LEU A 264 13.23 19.76 6.73
C LEU A 264 13.86 21.00 7.37
N LYS A 265 15.08 20.88 7.93
CA LYS A 265 15.82 22.02 8.48
C LYS A 265 16.21 23.03 7.40
N SER A 266 16.69 22.57 6.25
CA SER A 266 17.03 23.45 5.13
C SER A 266 15.83 24.24 4.59
N ASN A 267 14.66 23.59 4.51
CA ASN A 267 13.44 24.26 4.06
C ASN A 267 12.92 25.32 5.06
N ASN A 268 13.05 25.07 6.37
CA ASN A 268 12.64 26.01 7.40
C ASN A 268 13.56 27.24 7.51
N CYS A 269 14.87 27.09 7.22
CA CYS A 269 15.79 28.23 7.17
C CYS A 269 15.58 29.12 5.94
N GLY A 270 15.07 28.58 4.81
CA GLY A 270 14.82 29.36 3.60
C GLY A 270 13.50 30.13 3.56
N ALA A 271 12.57 29.86 4.48
CA ALA A 271 11.27 30.53 4.58
C ALA A 271 11.27 31.75 5.53
N ALA A 272 12.41 32.05 6.17
CA ALA A 272 12.58 33.13 7.14
C ALA A 272 13.27 34.39 6.58
N ASP A 273 13.61 34.40 5.29
CA ASP A 273 14.26 35.53 4.58
C ASP A 273 13.33 36.16 3.53
#